data_AF-A0A645JMB0-F1
#
_entry.id   AF-A0A645JMB0-F1
#
_cell.length_a   1.000
_cell.length_b   1.000
_cell.length_c   1.000
_cell.angle_alpha   90.00
_cell.angle_beta   90.00
_cell.angle_gamma   90.00
#
_symmetry.space_group_name_H-M   'P 1'
#
loop_
_entity.id
_entity.type
_entity.pdbx_description
1 polymer ?
#
loop_
_entity_poly.entity_id
_entity_poly.type
_entity_poly.pdbx_seq_one_letter_code
_entity_poly.pdbx_strand_id
1 'polypeptide(L)'
;MMNFPAITIRQALERPEAMDAGTIILTGLDPEIVLDSVELVLDEFSQNGGKYDNICPEYQVTNTSWRVLKLILGTAKLSNRWRGIELKES
;
A
#
# COMPACT_ATOMS: atom_id res chain seq x y z
N MET A 1 -0.50 -6.59 6.81
CA MET A 1 -0.06 -5.69 7.89
C MET A 1 -0.21 -6.45 9.19
N MET A 2 0.77 -6.41 10.10
CA MET A 2 0.58 -7.04 11.41
C MET A 2 -0.26 -6.09 12.28
N ASN A 3 -1.15 -6.64 13.10
CA ASN A 3 -2.11 -5.90 13.91
C ASN A 3 -1.45 -5.30 15.16
N PHE A 4 -0.61 -4.28 14.99
CA PHE A 4 0.08 -3.59 16.08
C PHE A 4 0.23 -2.10 15.77
N PRO A 5 0.20 -1.21 16.79
CA PRO A 5 0.38 0.23 16.58
C PRO A 5 1.80 0.53 16.11
N ALA A 6 1.93 1.35 15.07
CA ALA A 6 3.21 1.66 14.45
C ALA A 6 3.23 3.06 13.83
N ILE A 7 4.41 3.68 13.82
CA ILE A 7 4.69 4.93 13.11
C ILE A 7 5.82 4.73 12.10
N THR A 8 5.88 5.58 11.07
CA THR A 8 6.92 5.55 10.04
C THR A 8 7.84 6.77 10.17
N ILE A 9 9.07 6.54 10.64
CA ILE A 9 10.10 7.57 10.79
C ILE A 9 10.86 7.77 9.47
N ARG A 10 10.24 8.51 8.54
CA ARG A 10 10.80 8.89 7.23
C ARG A 10 10.21 10.23 6.80
N GLN A 11 10.88 10.94 5.89
CA GLN A 11 10.37 12.20 5.31
C GLN A 11 9.62 12.01 3.99
N ALA A 12 9.71 10.83 3.39
CA ALA A 12 9.07 10.51 2.12
C ALA A 12 8.61 9.05 2.11
N LEU A 13 7.61 8.79 1.29
CA LEU A 13 6.96 7.49 1.18
C LEU A 13 6.78 7.11 -0.29
N GLU A 14 7.18 5.90 -0.65
CA GLU A 14 7.05 5.38 -2.02
C GLU A 14 5.65 4.84 -2.37
N ARG A 15 4.74 4.79 -1.39
CA ARG A 15 3.37 4.24 -1.49
C ARG A 15 2.35 5.17 -0.83
N PRO A 16 2.01 6.31 -1.45
CA PRO A 16 1.11 7.30 -0.87
C PRO A 16 -0.27 6.73 -0.50
N GLU A 17 -0.72 5.67 -1.17
CA GLU A 17 -2.01 5.03 -0.93
C GLU A 17 -2.18 4.52 0.51
N ALA A 18 -1.09 4.11 1.18
CA ALA A 18 -1.16 3.64 2.56
C ALA A 18 -1.46 4.77 3.55
N MET A 19 -0.99 5.98 3.22
CA MET A 19 -1.26 7.22 3.95
C MET A 19 -2.69 7.71 3.66
N ASP A 20 -3.12 7.66 2.40
CA ASP A 20 -4.50 8.01 2.00
C ASP A 20 -5.53 7.10 2.68
N ALA A 21 -5.20 5.82 2.85
CA ALA A 21 -6.02 4.86 3.58
C ALA A 21 -6.00 5.06 5.11
N GLY A 22 -5.20 6.00 5.63
CA GLY A 22 -5.07 6.29 7.06
C GLY A 22 -4.40 5.16 7.86
N THR A 23 -3.72 4.23 7.18
CA THR A 23 -3.16 3.03 7.83
C THR A 23 -1.75 3.22 8.37
N ILE A 24 -1.14 4.38 8.10
CA ILE A 24 0.20 4.75 8.57
C ILE A 24 0.24 6.23 8.96
N ILE A 25 1.16 6.56 9.86
CA ILE A 25 1.55 7.95 10.17
C ILE A 25 3.01 8.14 9.74
N LEU A 26 3.28 9.19 8.95
CA LEU A 26 4.61 9.60 8.52
C LEU A 26 5.10 10.76 9.40
N THR A 27 6.13 10.54 10.21
CA THR A 27 6.51 11.49 11.28
C THR A 27 7.70 12.38 10.93
N GLY A 28 8.43 12.10 9.84
CA GLY A 28 9.68 12.79 9.57
C GLY A 28 10.76 12.40 10.59
N LEU A 29 11.54 13.39 11.04
CA LEU A 29 12.65 13.21 11.99
C LEU A 29 12.55 14.14 13.21
N ASP A 30 11.43 14.87 13.35
CA ASP A 30 11.20 15.76 14.49
C ASP A 30 10.83 14.91 15.74
N PRO A 31 11.62 14.97 16.83
CA PRO A 31 11.36 14.18 18.03
C PRO A 31 10.01 14.45 18.68
N GLU A 32 9.51 15.69 18.64
CA GLU A 32 8.22 16.05 19.25
C GLU A 32 7.09 15.38 18.45
N ILE A 33 7.11 15.50 17.12
CA ILE A 33 6.13 14.84 16.24
C ILE A 33 6.17 13.31 16.39
N VAL A 34 7.37 12.74 16.53
CA VAL A 34 7.54 11.30 16.76
C VAL A 34 6.85 10.86 18.04
N LEU A 35 7.05 11.58 19.15
CA LEU A 35 6.45 11.25 20.44
C LEU A 35 4.93 11.41 20.42
N ASP A 36 4.44 12.54 19.88
CA ASP A 36 3.00 12.81 19.75
C ASP A 36 2.31 11.73 18.89
N SER A 37 2.97 11.29 17.81
CA SER A 37 2.44 10.25 16.94
C SER A 37 2.43 8.88 17.61
N VAL A 38 3.41 8.57 18.47
CA VAL A 38 3.41 7.32 19.26
C VAL A 38 2.25 7.30 20.25
N GLU A 39 2.02 8.40 20.97
CA GLU A 39 0.89 8.51 21.90
C GLU A 39 -0.44 8.33 21.17
N LEU A 40 -0.59 9.01 20.02
CA LEU A 40 -1.78 8.92 19.18
C LEU A 40 -2.10 7.49 18.73
N VAL A 41 -1.12 6.74 18.18
CA VAL A 41 -1.38 5.36 17.69
C VAL A 41 -1.64 4.38 18.83
N LEU A 42 -1.09 4.62 20.02
CA LEU A 42 -1.37 3.78 21.19
C LEU A 42 -2.79 4.01 21.70
N ASP A 43 -3.21 5.27 21.78
CA ASP A 43 -4.57 5.64 22.19
C ASP A 43 -5.62 5.13 21.18
N GLU A 44 -5.42 5.36 19.88
CA GLU A 44 -6.27 4.82 18.81
C GLU A 44 -6.42 3.29 18.92
N PHE A 45 -5.29 2.59 19.07
CA PHE A 45 -5.30 1.12 19.18
C PHE A 45 -6.08 0.65 20.42
N SER A 46 -5.94 1.36 21.55
CA SER A 46 -6.68 1.06 22.78
C SER A 46 -8.18 1.29 22.60
N GLN A 47 -8.57 2.44 22.03
CA GLN A 47 -9.97 2.78 21.75
C GLN A 47 -10.64 1.78 20.79
N ASN A 48 -9.87 1.25 19.84
CA ASN A 48 -10.34 0.23 18.89
C ASN A 48 -10.33 -1.21 19.45
N GLY A 49 -10.07 -1.39 20.76
CA GLY A 49 -10.11 -2.70 21.42
C GLY A 49 -8.89 -3.56 21.13
N GLY A 50 -7.74 -2.96 20.85
CA GLY A 50 -6.48 -3.66 20.58
C GLY A 50 -6.41 -4.25 19.17
N LYS A 51 -7.05 -3.60 18.20
CA LYS A 51 -7.03 -4.03 16.80
C LYS A 51 -7.22 -2.89 15.81
N TYR A 52 -6.69 -3.09 14.62
CA TYR A 52 -6.98 -2.31 13.43
C TYR A 52 -7.84 -3.17 12.49
N ASP A 53 -9.02 -2.65 12.14
CA ASP A 53 -9.96 -3.36 11.27
C ASP A 53 -9.60 -3.18 9.78
N ASN A 54 -8.79 -2.16 9.45
CA ASN A 54 -8.52 -1.76 8.07
C ASN A 54 -7.03 -1.83 7.74
N ILE A 55 -6.73 -2.46 6.60
CA ILE A 55 -5.45 -2.38 5.92
C ILE A 55 -5.71 -1.68 4.58
N CYS A 56 -4.76 -0.88 4.10
CA CYS A 56 -4.76 -0.30 2.77
C CYS A 56 -5.31 -1.33 1.73
N PRO A 57 -6.45 -1.04 1.07
CA PRO A 57 -7.14 -1.98 0.17
C PRO A 57 -6.24 -2.57 -0.91
N GLU A 58 -5.28 -1.79 -1.38
CA GLU A 58 -4.28 -2.15 -2.39
C GLU A 58 -3.40 -3.32 -1.93
N TYR A 59 -3.25 -3.53 -0.61
CA TYR A 59 -2.50 -4.63 -0.02
C TYR A 59 -3.35 -5.85 0.35
N GLN A 60 -4.66 -5.81 0.13
CA GLN A 60 -5.57 -6.91 0.45
C GLN A 60 -5.70 -7.95 -0.68
N VAL A 61 -4.87 -7.85 -1.72
CA VAL A 61 -4.85 -8.81 -2.84
C VAL A 61 -4.39 -10.18 -2.33
N THR A 62 -5.34 -11.10 -2.20
CA THR A 62 -5.08 -12.44 -1.64
C THR A 62 -4.28 -13.35 -2.57
N ASN A 63 -4.36 -13.12 -3.89
CA ASN A 63 -3.65 -13.93 -4.87
C ASN A 63 -3.01 -13.08 -5.97
N THR A 64 -1.85 -12.51 -5.64
CA THR A 64 -1.06 -11.70 -6.56
C THR A 64 -0.65 -12.49 -7.81
N SER A 65 -0.31 -13.77 -7.68
CA SER A 65 0.10 -14.62 -8.81
C SER A 65 -0.99 -14.74 -9.87
N TRP A 66 -2.24 -14.99 -9.47
CA TRP A 66 -3.36 -15.04 -10.42
C TRP A 66 -3.67 -13.69 -11.04
N ARG A 67 -3.56 -12.58 -10.29
CA ARG A 67 -3.72 -11.23 -10.83
C ARG A 67 -2.68 -10.96 -11.94
N VAL A 68 -1.42 -11.29 -11.67
CA VAL A 68 -0.31 -11.13 -12.64
C VAL A 68 -0.51 -12.03 -13.86
N LEU A 69 -0.86 -13.29 -13.65
CA LEU A 69 -1.10 -14.25 -14.74
C LEU A 69 -2.20 -13.76 -15.70
N LYS A 70 -3.33 -13.30 -15.15
CA LYS A 70 -4.45 -12.75 -15.94
C LYS A 70 -4.04 -11.51 -16.73
N LEU A 71 -3.25 -10.61 -16.11
CA LEU A 71 -2.72 -9.43 -16.80
C LEU A 71 -1.83 -9.84 -17.97
N ILE A 72 -0.82 -10.68 -17.74
CA ILE A 72 0.09 -11.12 -18.80
C ILE A 72 -0.68 -11.78 -19.95
N LEU A 73 -1.53 -12.77 -19.65
CA LEU A 73 -2.28 -13.49 -20.67
C LEU A 73 -3.23 -12.57 -21.46
N GLY A 74 -3.92 -11.66 -20.77
CA GLY A 74 -4.90 -10.77 -21.41
C GLY A 74 -4.26 -9.63 -22.20
N THR A 75 -3.15 -9.06 -21.71
CA THR A 75 -2.59 -7.83 -22.29
C THR A 75 -1.39 -8.05 -23.19
N ALA A 76 -0.71 -9.21 -23.18
CA ALA A 76 0.52 -9.41 -23.94
C ALA A 76 0.36 -9.14 -25.45
N LYS A 77 -0.70 -9.68 -26.08
CA LYS A 77 -0.98 -9.43 -27.51
C LYS A 77 -1.59 -8.05 -27.76
N LEU A 78 -2.41 -7.55 -26.83
CA LEU A 78 -3.01 -6.22 -26.92
C LEU A 78 -1.97 -5.11 -26.85
N SER A 79 -0.92 -5.29 -26.04
CA SER A 79 0.19 -4.34 -25.88
C SER A 79 0.83 -3.96 -27.22
N ASN A 80 1.11 -4.95 -28.08
CA ASN A 80 1.67 -4.70 -29.41
C ASN A 80 0.70 -3.91 -30.28
N ARG A 81 -0.59 -4.27 -30.27
CA ARG A 81 -1.62 -3.56 -31.01
C ARG A 81 -1.78 -2.11 -30.56
N TRP A 82 -1.80 -1.85 -29.25
CA TRP A 82 -1.89 -0.50 -28.70
C TRP A 82 -0.69 0.38 -29.05
N ARG A 83 0.49 -0.23 -29.25
CA ARG A 83 1.70 0.47 -29.69
C ARG A 83 1.89 0.49 -31.21
N GLY A 84 0.91 0.02 -31.98
CA GLY A 84 0.99 -0.04 -33.45
C GLY A 84 2.05 -0.99 -33.99
N ILE A 85 2.47 -1.99 -33.21
CA ILE A 85 3.44 -3.00 -33.61
C ILE A 85 2.70 -4.13 -34.33
N GLU A 86 2.85 -4.19 -35.66
CA GLU A 86 2.36 -5.30 -36.47
C GLU A 86 3.38 -6.45 -36.49
N LEU A 87 2.93 -7.65 -36.12
CA LEU A 87 3.72 -8.85 -36.32
C LEU A 87 3.67 -9.18 -37.81
N LYS A 88 4.84 -9.24 -38.46
CA LYS A 88 4.91 -9.74 -39.84
C LYS A 88 4.47 -11.20 -39.85
N GLU A 89 3.45 -11.52 -40.64
CA GLU A 89 3.16 -12.90 -41.00
C GLU A 89 4.35 -13.42 -41.83
N SER A 90 4.88 -14.58 -41.42
CA SER A 90 5.98 -15.29 -42.08
C SER A 90 5.45 -16.41 -42.95
#